data_AF-A0A3D1HYM6-F1
#
_entry.id   AF-A0A3D1HYM6-F1
#
_cell.length_a   1.000
_cell.length_b   1.000
_cell.length_c   1.000
_cell.angle_alpha   90.00
_cell.angle_beta   90.00
_cell.angle_gamma   90.00
#
_symmetry.space_group_name_H-M   'P 1'
#
loop_
_entity.id
_entity.type
_entity.pdbx_description
1 polymer ?
#
loop_
_entity_poly.entity_id
_entity_poly.type
_entity_poly.pdbx_seq_one_letter_code
_entity_poly.pdbx_strand_id
1 'polypeptide(L)'
;MRSIIFRWVMRFAAAAAGITLLFSIILPWINGAEYEINTADERYTVNAVTDTINVWSPYAFSADTQPDGENDVMSFVKYIELMSATGGNAELDPFVDPSDRTTKTDYDFSRIIGSCRGILNLGAKPLIKLGNVPMKLSAEPLIGAFGVNVRPPEDYNEWYRFICDYVGALVDEFGLSEVQSWRFGLLTEFENADWFYAGDKDPELSKEAYCKLYDYTVKALTDILGNDVYIGAHAMAATEGIWDEREFIRHCAEGTNYATGEKGTRICYLAASHYDGSVEASADMTPAETIEHLRSAAEEYGLYNLHYGIDEGRIYGGADGKDDRQLLSRAVGYNIQAAYDAKQYIEFAENDIDYFSSWGYTTGSSVWGYPSLSYYTAQCFAKMAGAKAVGITANASKLPKVETGALAAKKDGTLYIMAYNYKQRIKYSLKSNTVFKIDVPEFQGKTVEIKKYLIDSDANFFDEWQSDRLKYGILKNSFSWSPDDFALDSDTTLCGERAKKIYREQLREKYKQCAVLDCTAETVEVDGELVLKNATDPNTVVFYEISVK
;
A
#
# COMPACT_ATOMS: atom_id res chain seq x y z
N MET A 1 45.64 34.52 -43.34
CA MET A 1 44.71 33.40 -43.05
C MET A 1 44.56 33.07 -41.56
N ARG A 2 45.64 33.03 -40.75
CA ARG A 2 45.53 32.67 -39.32
C ARG A 2 44.75 33.66 -38.42
N SER A 3 44.70 34.96 -38.73
CA SER A 3 43.97 35.94 -37.90
C SER A 3 42.45 35.99 -38.13
N ILE A 4 41.98 35.55 -39.30
CA ILE A 4 40.55 35.53 -39.66
C ILE A 4 39.85 34.32 -39.02
N ILE A 5 40.53 33.17 -38.97
CA ILE A 5 40.01 31.94 -38.35
C ILE A 5 39.86 32.12 -36.83
N PHE A 6 40.79 32.81 -36.17
CA PHE A 6 40.74 33.05 -34.73
C PHE A 6 39.58 33.96 -34.29
N ARG A 7 39.23 34.97 -35.11
CA ARG A 7 38.06 35.84 -34.88
C ARG A 7 36.72 35.13 -35.13
N TRP A 8 36.68 34.14 -36.02
CA TRP A 8 35.49 33.31 -36.25
C TRP A 8 35.25 32.30 -35.13
N VAL A 9 36.31 31.66 -34.63
CA VAL A 9 36.22 30.70 -33.52
C VAL A 9 35.77 31.38 -32.22
N MET A 10 36.26 32.59 -31.90
CA MET A 10 35.79 33.32 -30.72
C MET A 10 34.34 33.80 -30.84
N ARG A 11 33.87 34.18 -32.04
CA ARG A 11 32.46 34.55 -32.26
C ARG A 11 31.52 33.36 -32.18
N PHE A 12 31.96 32.18 -32.62
CA PHE A 12 31.22 30.92 -32.44
C PHE A 12 31.22 30.47 -30.98
N ALA A 13 32.32 30.62 -30.24
CA ALA A 13 32.37 30.29 -28.81
C ALA A 13 31.51 31.25 -27.96
N ALA A 14 31.47 32.54 -28.29
CA ALA A 14 30.59 33.51 -27.61
C ALA A 14 29.11 33.34 -27.99
N ALA A 15 28.81 32.98 -29.24
CA ALA A 15 27.44 32.64 -29.67
C ALA A 15 26.98 31.31 -29.07
N ALA A 16 27.85 30.29 -29.00
CA ALA A 16 27.57 29.03 -28.31
C ALA A 16 27.40 29.25 -26.81
N ALA A 17 28.26 30.03 -26.15
CA ALA A 17 28.10 30.37 -24.73
C ALA A 17 26.83 31.18 -24.46
N GLY A 18 26.47 32.13 -25.34
CA GLY A 18 25.22 32.90 -25.24
C GLY A 18 23.97 32.06 -25.52
N ILE A 19 24.06 31.06 -26.42
CA ILE A 19 22.99 30.09 -26.69
C ILE A 19 22.86 29.11 -25.51
N THR A 20 23.96 28.61 -24.94
CA THR A 20 23.93 27.76 -23.73
C THR A 20 23.40 28.53 -22.51
N LEU A 21 23.69 29.83 -22.38
CA LEU A 21 23.12 30.69 -21.34
C LEU A 21 21.63 30.98 -21.57
N LEU A 22 21.20 31.22 -22.82
CA LEU A 22 19.76 31.37 -23.13
C LEU A 22 19.00 30.06 -22.91
N PHE A 23 19.60 28.91 -23.24
CA PHE A 23 18.99 27.61 -22.99
C PHE A 23 18.93 27.30 -21.48
N SER A 24 19.94 27.62 -20.67
CA SER A 24 19.87 27.42 -19.21
C SER A 24 18.93 28.39 -18.49
N ILE A 25 18.64 29.55 -19.06
CA ILE A 25 17.71 30.55 -18.49
C ILE A 25 16.25 30.30 -18.95
N ILE A 26 16.04 29.71 -20.14
CA ILE A 26 14.70 29.52 -20.74
C ILE A 26 14.17 28.08 -20.63
N LEU A 27 15.03 27.04 -20.65
CA LEU A 27 14.57 25.64 -20.53
C LEU A 27 13.88 25.27 -19.20
N PRO A 28 14.23 25.85 -18.03
CA PRO A 28 13.53 25.53 -16.79
C PRO A 28 12.04 25.88 -16.84
N TRP A 29 11.64 26.82 -17.69
CA TRP A 29 10.24 27.25 -17.84
C TRP A 29 9.45 26.42 -18.87
N ILE A 30 10.09 25.48 -19.58
CA ILE A 30 9.47 24.65 -20.62
C ILE A 30 9.20 23.21 -20.10
N ASN A 31 9.95 22.76 -19.08
CA ASN A 31 9.88 21.41 -18.53
C ASN A 31 9.44 21.45 -17.06
N GLY A 32 8.14 21.37 -16.81
CA GLY A 32 7.62 21.38 -15.45
C GLY A 32 6.10 21.50 -15.32
N ALA A 33 5.65 21.59 -14.07
CA ALA A 33 4.29 21.90 -13.68
C ALA A 33 4.27 23.12 -12.73
N GLU A 34 3.30 24.00 -12.94
CA GLU A 34 3.00 25.11 -12.04
C GLU A 34 1.64 24.88 -11.39
N TYR A 35 1.57 25.07 -10.08
CA TYR A 35 0.37 24.91 -9.28
C TYR A 35 0.04 26.21 -8.55
N GLU A 36 -1.19 26.68 -8.68
CA GLU A 36 -1.78 27.73 -7.86
C GLU A 36 -2.56 27.08 -6.72
N ILE A 37 -2.21 27.43 -5.47
CA ILE A 37 -2.82 26.90 -4.26
C ILE A 37 -3.55 28.04 -3.55
N ASN A 38 -4.84 27.86 -3.28
CA ASN A 38 -5.65 28.77 -2.47
C ASN A 38 -6.07 28.06 -1.19
N THR A 39 -5.44 28.43 -0.08
CA THR A 39 -5.68 27.81 1.23
C THR A 39 -7.05 28.15 1.83
N ALA A 40 -7.74 29.18 1.33
CA ALA A 40 -9.10 29.52 1.77
C ALA A 40 -10.19 28.63 1.13
N ASP A 41 -9.89 27.94 0.02
CA ASP A 41 -10.78 26.99 -0.65
C ASP A 41 -10.65 25.60 0.01
N GLU A 42 -11.25 25.40 1.19
CA GLU A 42 -11.28 24.08 1.85
C GLU A 42 -12.23 23.12 1.12
N ARG A 43 -11.76 21.88 0.91
CA ARG A 43 -12.48 20.83 0.19
C ARG A 43 -12.81 19.67 1.14
N TYR A 44 -12.30 18.48 0.84
CA TYR A 44 -12.53 17.26 1.61
C TYR A 44 -11.49 17.07 2.73
N THR A 45 -11.76 16.15 3.66
CA THR A 45 -10.75 15.70 4.65
C THR A 45 -9.90 14.61 4.01
N VAL A 46 -8.58 14.69 4.15
CA VAL A 46 -7.67 13.64 3.66
C VAL A 46 -7.75 12.41 4.58
N ASN A 47 -8.11 11.26 4.01
CA ASN A 47 -8.20 9.99 4.73
C ASN A 47 -6.81 9.45 5.14
N ALA A 48 -6.78 8.55 6.12
CA ALA A 48 -5.55 7.95 6.63
C ALA A 48 -5.07 6.78 5.75
N VAL A 49 -4.84 7.05 4.46
CA VAL A 49 -4.75 5.99 3.45
C VAL A 49 -3.61 5.00 3.63
N THR A 50 -2.57 5.36 4.38
CA THR A 50 -1.35 4.54 4.55
C THR A 50 -1.28 3.83 5.90
N ASP A 51 -2.39 3.75 6.63
CA ASP A 51 -2.44 3.23 8.00
C ASP A 51 -2.46 1.70 8.10
N THR A 52 -2.42 0.98 6.99
CA THR A 52 -2.58 -0.47 6.95
C THR A 52 -1.45 -1.14 6.15
N ILE A 53 -0.95 -2.26 6.65
CA ILE A 53 -0.03 -3.14 5.92
C ILE A 53 -0.57 -4.55 5.86
N ASN A 54 -0.28 -5.25 4.76
CA ASN A 54 -0.64 -6.63 4.56
C ASN A 54 0.55 -7.56 4.84
N VAL A 55 0.32 -8.67 5.54
CA VAL A 55 1.28 -9.76 5.68
C VAL A 55 0.65 -11.10 5.27
N TRP A 56 1.42 -11.85 4.48
CA TRP A 56 0.98 -13.11 3.88
C TRP A 56 0.61 -14.19 4.90
N SER A 57 1.32 -14.23 6.03
CA SER A 57 1.18 -15.29 7.03
C SER A 57 0.44 -14.75 8.26
N PRO A 58 -0.54 -15.50 8.79
CA PRO A 58 -1.20 -15.11 10.03
C PRO A 58 -0.31 -15.26 11.27
N TYR A 59 0.83 -15.93 11.09
CA TYR A 59 1.82 -16.18 12.13
C TYR A 59 3.15 -15.46 11.84
N ALA A 60 3.09 -14.35 11.10
CA ALA A 60 4.26 -13.52 10.81
C ALA A 60 4.90 -12.91 12.07
N PHE A 61 4.13 -12.81 13.16
CA PHE A 61 4.56 -12.27 14.44
C PHE A 61 4.50 -13.33 15.55
N SER A 62 5.20 -13.04 16.63
CA SER A 62 5.29 -13.83 17.85
C SER A 62 4.96 -12.99 19.08
N ALA A 63 4.64 -13.64 20.20
CA ALA A 63 4.27 -12.94 21.43
C ALA A 63 5.37 -12.02 21.99
N ASP A 64 6.63 -12.28 21.63
CA ASP A 64 7.83 -11.52 22.00
C ASP A 64 8.30 -10.55 20.92
N THR A 65 7.55 -10.40 19.82
CA THR A 65 7.86 -9.41 18.79
C THR A 65 8.00 -8.02 19.41
N GLN A 66 9.08 -7.32 19.05
CA GLN A 66 9.40 -5.96 19.44
C GLN A 66 9.90 -5.18 18.22
N PRO A 67 9.83 -3.84 18.24
CA PRO A 67 10.50 -3.02 17.23
C PRO A 67 12.00 -3.32 17.19
N ASP A 68 12.58 -3.43 16.00
CA ASP A 68 14.03 -3.64 15.83
C ASP A 68 14.86 -2.36 15.96
N GLY A 69 14.19 -1.21 16.01
CA GLY A 69 14.79 0.12 16.14
C GLY A 69 15.41 0.65 14.84
N GLU A 70 15.16 0.03 13.69
CA GLU A 70 15.70 0.48 12.40
C GLU A 70 14.76 1.41 11.62
N ASN A 71 13.47 1.41 11.98
CA ASN A 71 12.44 2.27 11.43
C ASN A 71 11.37 2.59 12.50
N ASP A 72 10.42 3.45 12.15
CA ASP A 72 9.23 3.74 12.96
C ASP A 72 7.98 3.68 12.08
N VAL A 73 7.74 2.55 11.43
CA VAL A 73 6.57 2.35 10.55
C VAL A 73 5.25 2.55 11.31
N MET A 74 5.23 2.28 12.61
CA MET A 74 4.06 2.45 13.49
C MET A 74 3.73 3.92 13.78
N SER A 75 4.61 4.86 13.40
CA SER A 75 4.28 6.28 13.35
C SER A 75 3.09 6.58 12.44
N PHE A 76 2.89 5.79 11.38
CA PHE A 76 1.76 5.96 10.45
C PHE A 76 0.89 4.71 10.30
N VAL A 77 1.41 3.50 10.49
CA VAL A 77 0.61 2.27 10.48
C VAL A 77 -0.17 2.12 11.79
N LYS A 78 -1.43 1.71 11.67
CA LYS A 78 -2.38 1.44 12.76
C LYS A 78 -2.94 0.02 12.70
N TYR A 79 -3.01 -0.58 11.51
CA TYR A 79 -3.52 -1.93 11.31
C TYR A 79 -2.50 -2.80 10.60
N ILE A 80 -2.38 -4.05 11.07
CA ILE A 80 -1.61 -5.08 10.38
C ILE A 80 -2.57 -6.20 10.01
N GLU A 81 -2.71 -6.39 8.71
CA GLU A 81 -3.57 -7.39 8.11
C GLU A 81 -2.88 -8.75 8.05
N LEU A 82 -3.53 -9.75 8.64
CA LEU A 82 -3.09 -11.14 8.67
C LEU A 82 -3.92 -11.95 7.67
N MET A 83 -3.32 -12.34 6.54
CA MET A 83 -3.98 -13.20 5.57
C MET A 83 -4.11 -14.64 6.05
N SER A 84 -5.08 -15.36 5.49
CA SER A 84 -5.27 -16.79 5.70
C SER A 84 -5.29 -17.20 7.20
N ALA A 85 -5.88 -16.36 8.06
CA ALA A 85 -5.80 -16.50 9.51
C ALA A 85 -6.54 -17.69 10.13
N THR A 86 -7.45 -18.32 9.40
CA THR A 86 -8.09 -19.56 9.83
C THR A 86 -7.45 -20.81 9.22
N GLY A 87 -6.46 -20.65 8.35
CA GLY A 87 -5.71 -21.77 7.78
C GLY A 87 -6.01 -22.00 6.31
N GLY A 88 -6.18 -23.26 5.96
CA GLY A 88 -6.32 -23.78 4.60
C GLY A 88 -5.24 -24.80 4.23
N ASN A 89 -4.29 -25.12 5.09
CA ASN A 89 -3.30 -26.18 4.85
C ASN A 89 -2.73 -26.69 6.17
N ALA A 90 -1.96 -27.79 6.12
CA ALA A 90 -1.43 -28.43 7.33
C ALA A 90 -0.53 -27.52 8.19
N GLU A 91 0.12 -26.52 7.59
CA GLU A 91 1.00 -25.60 8.31
C GLU A 91 0.25 -24.41 8.90
N LEU A 92 -0.90 -24.03 8.32
CA LEU A 92 -1.67 -22.86 8.71
C LEU A 92 -2.88 -23.21 9.59
N ASP A 93 -3.45 -24.40 9.43
CA ASP A 93 -4.63 -24.88 10.16
C ASP A 93 -4.40 -24.84 11.69
N PRO A 94 -5.24 -24.13 12.46
CA PRO A 94 -5.06 -23.96 13.91
C PRO A 94 -5.62 -25.16 14.69
N PHE A 95 -5.06 -26.34 14.43
CA PHE A 95 -5.43 -27.60 15.07
C PHE A 95 -4.18 -28.32 15.59
N VAL A 96 -4.34 -29.12 16.64
CA VAL A 96 -3.27 -29.96 17.19
C VAL A 96 -2.81 -30.99 16.16
N ASP A 97 -3.75 -31.66 15.47
CA ASP A 97 -3.45 -32.52 14.32
C ASP A 97 -4.35 -32.15 13.13
N PRO A 98 -3.91 -31.24 12.23
CA PRO A 98 -4.66 -30.86 11.04
C PRO A 98 -5.03 -32.03 10.11
N SER A 99 -4.33 -33.16 10.19
CA SER A 99 -4.56 -34.34 9.36
C SER A 99 -5.63 -35.29 9.91
N ASP A 100 -5.89 -35.27 11.22
CA ASP A 100 -6.98 -36.04 11.82
C ASP A 100 -8.33 -35.36 11.57
N ARG A 101 -9.09 -35.90 10.62
CA ARG A 101 -10.44 -35.43 10.27
C ARG A 101 -11.55 -36.05 11.14
N THR A 102 -11.22 -36.95 12.06
CA THR A 102 -12.20 -37.54 12.98
C THR A 102 -12.48 -36.65 14.19
N THR A 103 -11.50 -35.81 14.55
CA THR A 103 -11.63 -34.77 15.57
C THR A 103 -11.69 -33.40 14.91
N LYS A 104 -12.73 -32.61 15.19
CA LYS A 104 -12.93 -31.26 14.62
C LYS A 104 -12.87 -30.13 15.65
N THR A 105 -12.49 -30.46 16.89
CA THR A 105 -12.48 -29.56 18.06
C THR A 105 -11.13 -29.53 18.78
N ASP A 106 -10.08 -30.12 18.18
CA ASP A 106 -8.71 -30.14 18.69
C ASP A 106 -7.96 -28.86 18.33
N TYR A 107 -8.51 -27.70 18.67
CA TYR A 107 -7.95 -26.41 18.26
C TYR A 107 -6.62 -26.09 18.95
N ASP A 108 -5.72 -25.43 18.22
CA ASP A 108 -4.52 -24.78 18.76
C ASP A 108 -4.44 -23.34 18.23
N PHE A 109 -4.97 -22.41 19.03
CA PHE A 109 -4.97 -20.97 18.73
C PHE A 109 -3.73 -20.23 19.27
N SER A 110 -2.75 -20.94 19.85
CA SER A 110 -1.60 -20.29 20.50
C SER A 110 -0.78 -19.43 19.54
N ARG A 111 -0.69 -19.85 18.27
CA ARG A 111 0.09 -19.14 17.23
C ARG A 111 -0.58 -17.83 16.81
N ILE A 112 -1.89 -17.82 16.57
CA ILE A 112 -2.60 -16.58 16.24
C ILE A 112 -2.61 -15.63 17.43
N ILE A 113 -2.79 -16.15 18.65
CA ILE A 113 -2.66 -15.38 19.89
C ILE A 113 -1.28 -14.73 19.96
N GLY A 114 -0.21 -15.51 19.74
CA GLY A 114 1.15 -14.98 19.72
C GLY A 114 1.34 -13.87 18.68
N SER A 115 0.80 -14.07 17.48
CA SER A 115 0.86 -13.07 16.40
C SER A 115 0.14 -11.77 16.76
N CYS A 116 -1.10 -11.87 17.26
CA CYS A 116 -1.88 -10.71 17.70
C CYS A 116 -1.19 -9.96 18.85
N ARG A 117 -0.62 -10.69 19.83
CA ARG A 117 0.17 -10.09 20.91
C ARG A 117 1.38 -9.34 20.36
N GLY A 118 2.08 -9.91 19.38
CA GLY A 118 3.20 -9.27 18.70
C GLY A 118 2.81 -7.97 17.99
N ILE A 119 1.68 -7.97 17.27
CA ILE A 119 1.13 -6.77 16.62
C ILE A 119 0.83 -5.67 17.65
N LEU A 120 0.19 -6.03 18.76
CA LEU A 120 -0.11 -5.09 19.85
C LEU A 120 1.17 -4.53 20.50
N ASN A 121 2.22 -5.35 20.66
CA ASN A 121 3.51 -4.88 21.19
C ASN A 121 4.18 -3.84 20.28
N LEU A 122 3.93 -3.90 18.96
CA LEU A 122 4.39 -2.89 18.01
C LEU A 122 3.57 -1.59 18.09
N GLY A 123 2.39 -1.62 18.71
CA GLY A 123 1.49 -0.46 18.82
C GLY A 123 0.43 -0.37 17.70
N ALA A 124 0.27 -1.43 16.91
CA ALA A 124 -0.80 -1.56 15.92
C ALA A 124 -1.90 -2.52 16.39
N LYS A 125 -2.99 -2.61 15.62
CA LYS A 125 -4.09 -3.56 15.86
C LYS A 125 -4.19 -4.59 14.74
N PRO A 126 -4.60 -5.83 15.04
CA PRO A 126 -4.87 -6.82 14.01
C PRO A 126 -6.03 -6.41 13.09
N LEU A 127 -5.85 -6.63 11.78
CA LEU A 127 -6.92 -6.85 10.82
C LEU A 127 -6.87 -8.33 10.44
N ILE A 128 -7.85 -9.13 10.85
CA ILE A 128 -7.80 -10.59 10.71
C ILE A 128 -8.64 -11.02 9.50
N LYS A 129 -7.98 -11.56 8.46
CA LYS A 129 -8.68 -12.22 7.35
C LYS A 129 -9.04 -13.65 7.74
N LEU A 130 -10.27 -13.83 8.19
CA LEU A 130 -10.87 -15.12 8.47
C LEU A 130 -11.03 -15.86 7.14
N GLY A 131 -10.20 -16.86 6.93
CA GLY A 131 -9.97 -17.55 5.67
C GLY A 131 -8.59 -18.23 5.75
N ASN A 132 -8.23 -19.22 4.95
CA ASN A 132 -9.14 -20.07 4.20
C ASN A 132 -9.79 -21.10 5.13
N VAL A 133 -10.73 -21.88 4.60
CA VAL A 133 -11.42 -22.93 5.36
C VAL A 133 -10.41 -24.04 5.69
N PRO A 134 -10.22 -24.43 6.98
CA PRO A 134 -9.34 -25.54 7.35
C PRO A 134 -9.65 -26.81 6.58
N MET A 135 -8.62 -27.58 6.22
CA MET A 135 -8.79 -28.75 5.35
C MET A 135 -9.76 -29.79 5.96
N LYS A 136 -9.69 -29.98 7.29
CA LYS A 136 -10.53 -30.97 7.98
C LYS A 136 -12.01 -30.57 8.09
N LEU A 137 -12.35 -29.30 7.85
CA LEU A 137 -13.73 -28.81 7.81
C LEU A 137 -14.35 -28.92 6.42
N SER A 138 -13.57 -29.12 5.36
CA SER A 138 -14.07 -29.40 4.02
C SER A 138 -14.27 -30.90 3.79
N ALA A 139 -15.28 -31.26 2.99
CA ALA A 139 -15.51 -32.66 2.59
C ALA A 139 -14.38 -33.20 1.69
N GLU A 140 -14.00 -32.41 0.70
CA GLU A 140 -12.96 -32.72 -0.29
C GLU A 140 -12.01 -31.52 -0.43
N PRO A 141 -11.12 -31.27 0.54
CA PRO A 141 -10.22 -30.12 0.49
C PRO A 141 -9.30 -30.20 -0.73
N LEU A 142 -8.98 -29.05 -1.31
CA LEU A 142 -8.07 -28.94 -2.45
C LEU A 142 -7.14 -27.75 -2.22
N ILE A 143 -5.83 -28.01 -2.20
CA ILE A 143 -4.83 -26.95 -2.11
C ILE A 143 -4.65 -26.30 -3.49
N GLY A 144 -5.00 -25.01 -3.57
CA GLY A 144 -4.94 -24.21 -4.79
C GLY A 144 -3.58 -23.57 -5.07
N ALA A 145 -3.57 -22.60 -5.99
CA ALA A 145 -2.36 -21.94 -6.47
C ALA A 145 -1.59 -21.21 -5.35
N PHE A 146 -2.31 -20.67 -4.37
CA PHE A 146 -1.74 -19.95 -3.23
C PHE A 146 -1.41 -20.84 -2.02
N GLY A 147 -1.42 -22.16 -2.19
CA GLY A 147 -1.03 -23.10 -1.14
C GLY A 147 -2.06 -23.24 -0.01
N VAL A 148 -3.30 -22.81 -0.23
CA VAL A 148 -4.41 -22.90 0.73
C VAL A 148 -5.60 -23.64 0.13
N ASN A 149 -6.48 -24.15 1.00
CA ASN A 149 -7.68 -24.85 0.63
C ASN A 149 -8.68 -23.91 -0.03
N VAL A 150 -9.08 -24.22 -1.25
CA VAL A 150 -10.01 -23.39 -2.04
C VAL A 150 -11.47 -23.81 -1.92
N ARG A 151 -11.78 -24.71 -0.97
CA ARG A 151 -13.08 -25.38 -0.87
C ARG A 151 -13.90 -24.90 0.33
N PRO A 152 -15.24 -24.87 0.23
CA PRO A 152 -16.10 -24.52 1.35
C PRO A 152 -16.06 -25.58 2.47
N PRO A 153 -16.59 -25.27 3.66
CA PRO A 153 -16.82 -26.27 4.69
C PRO A 153 -17.93 -27.25 4.25
N GLU A 154 -17.87 -28.48 4.76
CA GLU A 154 -18.92 -29.49 4.58
C GLU A 154 -20.19 -29.12 5.37
N ASP A 155 -20.02 -28.66 6.61
CA ASP A 155 -21.09 -28.16 7.47
C ASP A 155 -20.79 -26.73 7.93
N TYR A 156 -21.63 -25.78 7.51
CA TYR A 156 -21.51 -24.38 7.89
C TYR A 156 -21.72 -24.15 9.40
N ASN A 157 -22.43 -25.05 10.10
CA ASN A 157 -22.53 -24.97 11.56
C ASN A 157 -21.22 -25.38 12.24
N GLU A 158 -20.42 -26.27 11.65
CA GLU A 158 -19.06 -26.55 12.14
C GLU A 158 -18.16 -25.34 11.94
N TRP A 159 -18.25 -24.67 10.79
CA TRP A 159 -17.55 -23.41 10.57
C TRP A 159 -17.93 -22.34 11.59
N TYR A 160 -19.23 -22.13 11.85
CA TYR A 160 -19.69 -21.18 12.87
C TYR A 160 -19.14 -21.51 14.27
N ARG A 161 -19.20 -22.78 14.70
CA ARG A 161 -18.64 -23.20 16.00
C ARG A 161 -17.15 -22.91 16.07
N PHE A 162 -16.41 -23.25 15.02
CA PHE A 162 -14.98 -22.99 14.91
C PHE A 162 -14.65 -21.50 15.03
N ILE A 163 -15.39 -20.61 14.33
CA ILE A 163 -15.16 -19.16 14.44
C ILE A 163 -15.54 -18.63 15.83
N CYS A 164 -16.61 -19.13 16.45
CA CYS A 164 -16.94 -18.78 17.83
C CYS A 164 -15.81 -19.15 18.80
N ASP A 165 -15.23 -20.35 18.68
CA ASP A 165 -14.13 -20.79 19.54
C ASP A 165 -12.82 -20.03 19.23
N TYR A 166 -12.55 -19.75 17.95
CA TYR A 166 -11.39 -18.95 17.52
C TYR A 166 -11.43 -17.53 18.09
N VAL A 167 -12.54 -16.83 17.90
CA VAL A 167 -12.71 -15.44 18.37
C VAL A 167 -12.86 -15.42 19.90
N GLY A 168 -13.52 -16.43 20.47
CA GLY A 168 -13.62 -16.64 21.91
C GLY A 168 -12.24 -16.76 22.57
N ALA A 169 -11.32 -17.53 21.99
CA ALA A 169 -9.95 -17.63 22.49
C ALA A 169 -9.18 -16.29 22.43
N LEU A 170 -9.42 -15.48 21.40
CA LEU A 170 -8.87 -14.11 21.34
C LEU A 170 -9.47 -13.22 22.44
N VAL A 171 -10.77 -13.31 22.67
CA VAL A 171 -11.45 -12.56 23.75
C VAL A 171 -10.96 -12.99 25.13
N ASP A 172 -10.75 -14.28 25.35
CA ASP A 172 -10.23 -14.80 26.62
C ASP A 172 -8.82 -14.26 26.92
N GLU A 173 -8.00 -14.08 25.89
CA GLU A 173 -6.59 -13.66 26.01
C GLU A 173 -6.39 -12.13 26.05
N PHE A 174 -7.18 -11.38 25.27
CA PHE A 174 -7.00 -9.94 25.09
C PHE A 174 -8.13 -9.10 25.72
N GLY A 175 -9.25 -9.73 26.05
CA GLY A 175 -10.45 -9.07 26.56
C GLY A 175 -11.37 -8.57 25.44
N LEU A 176 -12.67 -8.61 25.72
CA LEU A 176 -13.72 -8.26 24.75
C LEU A 176 -13.54 -6.88 24.13
N SER A 177 -13.31 -5.84 24.94
CA SER A 177 -13.18 -4.47 24.46
C SER A 177 -11.97 -4.25 23.55
N GLU A 178 -10.89 -5.03 23.75
CA GLU A 178 -9.72 -4.97 22.87
C GLU A 178 -10.06 -5.60 21.52
N VAL A 179 -10.58 -6.83 21.52
CA VAL A 179 -10.91 -7.55 20.27
C VAL A 179 -12.02 -6.87 19.47
N GLN A 180 -13.00 -6.24 20.15
CA GLN A 180 -14.04 -5.41 19.50
C GLN A 180 -13.46 -4.23 18.71
N SER A 181 -12.26 -3.77 19.05
CA SER A 181 -11.60 -2.65 18.39
C SER A 181 -10.73 -3.05 17.19
N TRP A 182 -10.62 -4.35 16.92
CA TRP A 182 -9.91 -4.92 15.77
C TRP A 182 -10.82 -4.93 14.54
N ARG A 183 -10.22 -5.22 13.38
CA ARG A 183 -10.93 -5.34 12.11
C ARG A 183 -10.92 -6.79 11.65
N PHE A 184 -11.98 -7.22 10.97
CA PHE A 184 -12.10 -8.57 10.43
C PHE A 184 -12.49 -8.52 8.95
N GLY A 185 -12.02 -9.46 8.15
CA GLY A 185 -12.50 -9.69 6.79
C GLY A 185 -12.70 -11.17 6.55
N LEU A 186 -13.60 -11.55 5.64
CA LEU A 186 -13.71 -12.96 5.23
C LEU A 186 -13.09 -13.18 3.85
N LEU A 187 -12.08 -14.05 3.82
CA LEU A 187 -11.28 -14.43 2.66
C LEU A 187 -10.61 -13.24 1.94
N THR A 188 -9.83 -13.60 0.93
CA THR A 188 -9.20 -12.71 -0.05
C THR A 188 -9.78 -13.05 -1.41
N GLU A 189 -10.08 -12.02 -2.21
CA GLU A 189 -10.59 -12.14 -3.58
C GLU A 189 -11.64 -13.25 -3.73
N PHE A 190 -12.78 -13.08 -3.07
CA PHE A 190 -13.75 -14.16 -2.87
C PHE A 190 -14.36 -14.75 -4.16
N GLU A 191 -14.29 -14.01 -5.26
CA GLU A 191 -14.72 -14.40 -6.59
C GLU A 191 -13.59 -14.97 -7.47
N ASN A 192 -12.36 -15.00 -6.95
CA ASN A 192 -11.21 -15.62 -7.60
C ASN A 192 -11.15 -17.12 -7.27
N ALA A 193 -11.28 -17.97 -8.30
CA ALA A 193 -11.26 -19.42 -8.14
C ALA A 193 -9.89 -20.00 -7.74
N ASP A 194 -8.83 -19.21 -7.74
CA ASP A 194 -7.55 -19.62 -7.14
C ASP A 194 -7.53 -19.48 -5.61
N TRP A 195 -8.47 -18.70 -5.05
CA TRP A 195 -8.69 -18.53 -3.62
C TRP A 195 -9.89 -19.33 -3.09
N PHE A 196 -11.02 -19.34 -3.81
CA PHE A 196 -12.24 -19.97 -3.32
C PHE A 196 -13.22 -20.35 -4.43
N TYR A 197 -13.71 -21.60 -4.42
CA TYR A 197 -14.83 -22.02 -5.26
C TYR A 197 -15.54 -23.28 -4.76
N ALA A 198 -16.80 -23.46 -5.17
CA ALA A 198 -17.58 -24.66 -4.94
C ALA A 198 -17.86 -25.43 -6.24
N GLY A 199 -18.22 -26.72 -6.12
CA GLY A 199 -18.42 -27.59 -7.27
C GLY A 199 -17.15 -27.75 -8.12
N ASP A 200 -17.26 -27.62 -9.44
CA ASP A 200 -16.11 -27.59 -10.35
C ASP A 200 -15.92 -26.18 -10.92
N LYS A 201 -15.64 -25.22 -10.03
CA LYS A 201 -15.61 -23.77 -10.32
C LYS A 201 -16.94 -23.26 -10.89
N ASP A 202 -18.05 -23.80 -10.38
CA ASP A 202 -19.38 -23.38 -10.81
C ASP A 202 -19.69 -21.98 -10.23
N PRO A 203 -20.03 -20.97 -11.05
CA PRO A 203 -20.26 -19.60 -10.59
C PRO A 203 -21.33 -19.47 -9.51
N GLU A 204 -22.49 -20.10 -9.71
CA GLU A 204 -23.64 -19.97 -8.80
C GLU A 204 -23.40 -20.68 -7.48
N LEU A 205 -22.84 -21.91 -7.53
CA LEU A 205 -22.48 -22.64 -6.32
C LEU A 205 -21.37 -21.92 -5.55
N SER A 206 -20.41 -21.30 -6.23
CA SER A 206 -19.30 -20.58 -5.58
C SER A 206 -19.79 -19.32 -4.88
N LYS A 207 -20.63 -18.53 -5.56
CA LYS A 207 -21.33 -17.38 -4.96
C LYS A 207 -22.14 -17.79 -3.74
N GLU A 208 -23.02 -18.79 -3.87
CA GLU A 208 -23.85 -19.26 -2.75
C GLU A 208 -22.99 -19.75 -1.59
N ALA A 209 -21.91 -20.48 -1.88
CA ALA A 209 -21.00 -20.99 -0.87
C ALA A 209 -20.27 -19.86 -0.12
N TYR A 210 -19.87 -18.79 -0.82
CA TYR A 210 -19.25 -17.62 -0.22
C TYR A 210 -20.26 -16.84 0.63
N CYS A 211 -21.46 -16.54 0.11
CA CYS A 211 -22.50 -15.85 0.88
C CYS A 211 -22.85 -16.60 2.17
N LYS A 212 -22.96 -17.94 2.13
CA LYS A 212 -23.13 -18.77 3.33
C LYS A 212 -21.95 -18.63 4.28
N LEU A 213 -20.72 -18.69 3.78
CA LEU A 213 -19.52 -18.60 4.61
C LEU A 213 -19.47 -17.25 5.32
N TYR A 214 -19.80 -16.18 4.60
CA TYR A 214 -19.90 -14.81 5.13
C TYR A 214 -20.94 -14.70 6.23
N ASP A 215 -22.17 -15.16 5.98
CA ASP A 215 -23.26 -15.06 6.95
C ASP A 215 -22.98 -15.81 8.25
N TYR A 216 -22.42 -17.03 8.17
CA TYR A 216 -22.06 -17.80 9.35
C TYR A 216 -20.86 -17.17 10.11
N THR A 217 -19.94 -16.51 9.40
CA THR A 217 -18.83 -15.76 10.01
C THR A 217 -19.33 -14.51 10.73
N VAL A 218 -20.17 -13.70 10.08
CA VAL A 218 -20.81 -12.52 10.67
C VAL A 218 -21.62 -12.91 11.90
N LYS A 219 -22.38 -14.01 11.83
CA LYS A 219 -23.13 -14.52 12.96
C LYS A 219 -22.22 -14.88 14.14
N ALA A 220 -21.16 -15.66 13.90
CA ALA A 220 -20.22 -16.05 14.95
C ALA A 220 -19.55 -14.84 15.61
N LEU A 221 -19.07 -13.89 14.81
CA LEU A 221 -18.48 -12.65 15.30
C LEU A 221 -19.48 -11.83 16.12
N THR A 222 -20.71 -11.70 15.65
CA THR A 222 -21.76 -10.93 16.35
C THR A 222 -22.14 -11.58 17.68
N ASP A 223 -22.21 -12.91 17.74
CA ASP A 223 -22.56 -13.64 18.96
C ASP A 223 -21.47 -13.51 20.04
N ILE A 224 -20.19 -13.39 19.65
CA ILE A 224 -19.07 -13.25 20.58
C ILE A 224 -18.73 -11.79 20.89
N LEU A 225 -18.73 -10.91 19.88
CA LEU A 225 -18.27 -9.52 19.97
C LEU A 225 -19.40 -8.50 20.03
N GLY A 226 -20.64 -8.89 19.74
CA GLY A 226 -21.78 -7.98 19.64
C GLY A 226 -21.94 -7.33 18.26
N ASN A 227 -23.03 -6.58 18.09
CA ASN A 227 -23.50 -6.06 16.81
C ASN A 227 -22.58 -5.01 16.16
N ASP A 228 -21.66 -4.41 16.91
CA ASP A 228 -20.79 -3.34 16.43
C ASP A 228 -19.48 -3.85 15.80
N VAL A 229 -19.30 -5.18 15.65
CA VAL A 229 -18.09 -5.77 15.07
C VAL A 229 -17.75 -5.17 13.70
N TYR A 230 -16.49 -4.82 13.47
CA TYR A 230 -16.03 -4.31 12.18
C TYR A 230 -15.65 -5.48 11.26
N ILE A 231 -16.51 -5.82 10.30
CA ILE A 231 -16.28 -6.88 9.32
C ILE A 231 -16.55 -6.42 7.89
N GLY A 232 -15.74 -6.85 6.93
CA GLY A 232 -15.95 -6.58 5.51
C GLY A 232 -15.50 -7.71 4.59
N ALA A 233 -15.46 -7.40 3.30
CA ALA A 233 -15.13 -8.35 2.25
C ALA A 233 -14.12 -7.74 1.27
N HIS A 234 -13.36 -8.60 0.61
CA HIS A 234 -12.30 -8.22 -0.31
C HIS A 234 -12.47 -8.96 -1.63
N ALA A 235 -12.75 -8.19 -2.67
CA ALA A 235 -12.92 -8.63 -4.04
C ALA A 235 -11.61 -8.50 -4.83
N MET A 236 -11.47 -9.26 -5.91
CA MET A 236 -10.48 -9.00 -6.94
C MET A 236 -10.83 -7.71 -7.69
N ALA A 237 -12.09 -7.56 -8.15
CA ALA A 237 -12.76 -6.38 -8.75
C ALA A 237 -12.09 -5.64 -9.94
N ALA A 238 -10.77 -5.51 -9.97
CA ALA A 238 -10.02 -4.93 -11.09
C ALA A 238 -9.96 -5.85 -12.32
N THR A 239 -10.29 -7.13 -12.14
CA THR A 239 -10.37 -8.14 -13.20
C THR A 239 -11.58 -9.06 -12.96
N GLU A 240 -12.11 -9.68 -14.02
CA GLU A 240 -13.29 -10.54 -13.92
C GLU A 240 -13.00 -11.80 -13.09
N GLY A 241 -13.83 -12.05 -12.07
CA GLY A 241 -13.88 -13.30 -11.31
C GLY A 241 -14.67 -14.41 -12.00
N ILE A 242 -14.83 -15.54 -11.32
CA ILE A 242 -15.71 -16.62 -11.80
C ILE A 242 -17.20 -16.30 -11.64
N TRP A 243 -17.55 -15.29 -10.84
CA TRP A 243 -18.89 -14.72 -10.69
C TRP A 243 -18.78 -13.22 -10.33
N ASP A 244 -19.88 -12.49 -10.43
CA ASP A 244 -19.92 -11.03 -10.26
C ASP A 244 -20.04 -10.63 -8.79
N GLU A 245 -19.03 -9.92 -8.27
CA GLU A 245 -18.92 -9.49 -6.88
C GLU A 245 -20.11 -8.62 -6.43
N ARG A 246 -20.78 -7.93 -7.35
CA ARG A 246 -21.98 -7.12 -7.05
C ARG A 246 -23.14 -7.97 -6.59
N GLU A 247 -23.17 -9.26 -6.94
CA GLU A 247 -24.17 -10.18 -6.40
C GLU A 247 -23.99 -10.45 -4.91
N PHE A 248 -22.76 -10.45 -4.40
CA PHE A 248 -22.49 -10.52 -2.97
C PHE A 248 -22.89 -9.22 -2.28
N ILE A 249 -22.60 -8.07 -2.88
CA ILE A 249 -23.04 -6.76 -2.36
C ILE A 249 -24.57 -6.72 -2.24
N ARG A 250 -25.29 -7.19 -3.27
CA ARG A 250 -26.75 -7.34 -3.23
C ARG A 250 -27.21 -8.32 -2.15
N HIS A 251 -26.49 -9.42 -1.93
CA HIS A 251 -26.79 -10.36 -0.83
C HIS A 251 -26.69 -9.67 0.54
N CYS A 252 -25.67 -8.85 0.76
CA CYS A 252 -25.52 -8.06 1.98
C CYS A 252 -26.68 -7.10 2.23
N ALA A 253 -27.25 -6.51 1.19
CA ALA A 253 -28.38 -5.59 1.31
C ALA A 253 -29.74 -6.30 1.45
N GLU A 254 -30.02 -7.26 0.57
CA GLU A 254 -31.38 -7.76 0.33
C GLU A 254 -31.49 -9.30 0.38
N GLY A 255 -30.35 -9.98 0.41
CA GLY A 255 -30.24 -11.43 0.52
C GLY A 255 -30.92 -11.96 1.76
N THR A 256 -31.28 -13.24 1.75
CA THR A 256 -31.68 -13.92 2.98
C THR A 256 -30.42 -14.45 3.64
N ASN A 257 -30.12 -13.98 4.85
CA ASN A 257 -28.98 -14.43 5.62
C ASN A 257 -29.09 -15.94 5.89
N TYR A 258 -28.12 -16.72 5.44
CA TYR A 258 -28.14 -18.17 5.53
C TYR A 258 -28.01 -18.72 6.96
N ALA A 259 -27.49 -17.91 7.89
CA ALA A 259 -27.29 -18.30 9.28
C ALA A 259 -28.47 -17.91 10.18
N THR A 260 -29.15 -16.78 9.89
CA THR A 260 -30.24 -16.25 10.73
C THR A 260 -31.63 -16.36 10.08
N GLY A 261 -31.71 -16.47 8.75
CA GLY A 261 -32.95 -16.41 7.98
C GLY A 261 -33.52 -15.00 7.80
N GLU A 262 -32.85 -13.98 8.35
CA GLU A 262 -33.26 -12.58 8.24
C GLU A 262 -32.84 -11.96 6.88
N LYS A 263 -33.22 -10.72 6.64
CA LYS A 263 -32.83 -9.98 5.44
C LYS A 263 -31.56 -9.17 5.65
N GLY A 264 -30.65 -9.26 4.69
CA GLY A 264 -29.35 -8.59 4.70
C GLY A 264 -28.33 -9.27 5.62
N THR A 265 -27.08 -8.87 5.47
CA THR A 265 -25.97 -9.29 6.33
C THR A 265 -25.07 -8.10 6.61
N ARG A 266 -24.50 -8.04 7.81
CA ARG A 266 -23.70 -6.89 8.24
C ARG A 266 -22.43 -6.81 7.40
N ILE A 267 -22.15 -5.62 6.88
CA ILE A 267 -20.91 -5.29 6.19
C ILE A 267 -20.51 -3.85 6.55
N CYS A 268 -19.24 -3.65 6.89
CA CYS A 268 -18.67 -2.36 7.29
C CYS A 268 -17.71 -1.79 6.25
N TYR A 269 -17.10 -2.65 5.43
CA TYR A 269 -16.20 -2.23 4.37
C TYR A 269 -16.22 -3.18 3.17
N LEU A 270 -15.89 -2.62 2.01
CA LEU A 270 -15.61 -3.34 0.77
C LEU A 270 -14.21 -2.97 0.31
N ALA A 271 -13.39 -3.97 -0.01
CA ALA A 271 -12.06 -3.74 -0.51
C ALA A 271 -11.81 -4.46 -1.84
N ALA A 272 -10.82 -3.99 -2.58
CA ALA A 272 -10.39 -4.58 -3.84
C ALA A 272 -8.91 -4.91 -3.85
N SER A 273 -8.51 -5.80 -4.76
CA SER A 273 -7.12 -5.91 -5.24
C SER A 273 -6.89 -4.97 -6.41
N HIS A 274 -5.72 -4.34 -6.49
CA HIS A 274 -5.34 -3.53 -7.65
C HIS A 274 -3.86 -3.63 -7.99
N TYR A 275 -3.53 -4.17 -9.16
CA TYR A 275 -2.15 -4.39 -9.58
C TYR A 275 -1.85 -3.84 -10.98
N ASP A 276 -0.89 -2.92 -11.06
CA ASP A 276 -0.18 -2.65 -12.30
C ASP A 276 0.71 -3.86 -12.62
N GLY A 277 0.55 -4.43 -13.82
CA GLY A 277 1.24 -5.66 -14.22
C GLY A 277 2.77 -5.55 -14.16
N SER A 278 3.33 -4.37 -14.45
CA SER A 278 4.73 -4.09 -14.20
C SER A 278 5.02 -2.60 -14.06
N VAL A 279 6.25 -2.27 -13.69
CA VAL A 279 6.77 -0.89 -13.68
C VAL A 279 6.59 -0.12 -15.01
N GLU A 280 6.40 -0.82 -16.14
CA GLU A 280 6.12 -0.22 -17.46
C GLU A 280 4.77 -0.65 -18.06
N ALA A 281 3.89 -1.29 -17.29
CA ALA A 281 2.59 -1.76 -17.75
C ALA A 281 1.53 -1.56 -16.66
N SER A 282 0.58 -0.67 -16.91
CA SER A 282 -0.54 -0.41 -16.00
C SER A 282 -1.69 -1.38 -16.17
N ALA A 283 -2.51 -1.48 -15.12
CA ALA A 283 -3.82 -2.13 -15.18
C ALA A 283 -4.77 -1.41 -16.13
N ASP A 284 -5.85 -2.09 -16.52
CA ASP A 284 -6.89 -1.51 -17.37
C ASP A 284 -7.77 -0.50 -16.62
N MET A 285 -8.03 -0.75 -15.33
CA MET A 285 -8.74 0.15 -14.42
C MET A 285 -7.76 0.86 -13.50
N THR A 286 -8.03 2.11 -13.14
CA THR A 286 -7.32 2.76 -12.02
C THR A 286 -7.87 2.28 -10.67
N PRO A 287 -7.14 2.45 -9.57
CA PRO A 287 -7.69 2.12 -8.25
C PRO A 287 -8.99 2.85 -7.93
N ALA A 288 -9.13 4.11 -8.35
CA ALA A 288 -10.37 4.87 -8.16
C ALA A 288 -11.54 4.25 -8.93
N GLU A 289 -11.32 3.84 -10.19
CA GLU A 289 -12.35 3.16 -10.99
C GLU A 289 -12.73 1.80 -10.38
N THR A 290 -11.75 1.06 -9.83
CA THR A 290 -12.00 -0.21 -9.14
C THR A 290 -12.86 -0.02 -7.90
N ILE A 291 -12.56 0.96 -7.06
CA ILE A 291 -13.39 1.24 -5.87
C ILE A 291 -14.77 1.78 -6.26
N GLU A 292 -14.85 2.64 -7.27
CA GLU A 292 -16.12 3.19 -7.72
C GLU A 292 -17.04 2.08 -8.24
N HIS A 293 -16.50 1.01 -8.85
CA HIS A 293 -17.27 -0.17 -9.23
C HIS A 293 -18.00 -0.81 -8.03
N LEU A 294 -17.29 -1.01 -6.92
CA LEU A 294 -17.85 -1.59 -5.70
C LEU A 294 -18.81 -0.61 -5.01
N ARG A 295 -18.42 0.68 -4.93
CA ARG A 295 -19.21 1.73 -4.29
C ARG A 295 -20.54 1.95 -4.98
N SER A 296 -20.54 2.13 -6.30
CA SER A 296 -21.77 2.30 -7.08
C SER A 296 -22.73 1.12 -6.88
N ALA A 297 -22.23 -0.12 -6.82
CA ALA A 297 -23.07 -1.29 -6.56
C ALA A 297 -23.64 -1.30 -5.14
N ALA A 298 -22.85 -0.93 -4.13
CA ALA A 298 -23.31 -0.84 -2.75
C ALA A 298 -24.41 0.22 -2.59
N GLU A 299 -24.19 1.40 -3.16
CA GLU A 299 -25.15 2.51 -3.11
C GLU A 299 -26.45 2.23 -3.88
N GLU A 300 -26.38 1.47 -4.98
CA GLU A 300 -27.56 0.99 -5.73
C GLU A 300 -28.52 0.20 -4.82
N TYR A 301 -27.97 -0.64 -3.94
CA TYR A 301 -28.75 -1.45 -2.98
C TYR A 301 -28.91 -0.80 -1.60
N GLY A 302 -28.58 0.50 -1.47
CA GLY A 302 -28.80 1.27 -0.25
C GLY A 302 -27.80 1.00 0.88
N LEU A 303 -26.65 0.40 0.58
CA LEU A 303 -25.53 0.25 1.52
C LEU A 303 -24.66 1.51 1.46
N TYR A 304 -24.92 2.44 2.37
CA TYR A 304 -24.16 3.70 2.50
C TYR A 304 -23.22 3.68 3.69
N ASN A 305 -22.22 4.56 3.68
CA ASN A 305 -21.22 4.73 4.75
C ASN A 305 -20.37 3.49 5.01
N LEU A 306 -20.10 2.70 3.97
CA LEU A 306 -19.08 1.67 4.00
C LEU A 306 -17.71 2.34 3.89
N HIS A 307 -16.70 1.76 4.52
CA HIS A 307 -15.32 2.08 4.16
C HIS A 307 -14.94 1.35 2.87
N TYR A 308 -14.14 1.99 2.04
CA TYR A 308 -13.60 1.44 0.81
C TYR A 308 -12.08 1.44 0.83
N GLY A 309 -11.47 0.30 0.50
CA GLY A 309 -10.01 0.18 0.54
C GLY A 309 -9.43 -0.71 -0.55
N ILE A 310 -8.13 -0.58 -0.73
CA ILE A 310 -7.36 -1.53 -1.53
C ILE A 310 -6.61 -2.44 -0.55
N ASP A 311 -7.03 -3.70 -0.41
CA ASP A 311 -6.48 -4.66 0.57
C ASP A 311 -5.17 -5.29 0.10
N GLU A 312 -4.88 -5.19 -1.20
CA GLU A 312 -3.58 -5.53 -1.74
C GLU A 312 -3.39 -4.89 -3.12
N GLY A 313 -2.14 -4.55 -3.45
CA GLY A 313 -1.90 -3.91 -4.74
C GLY A 313 -0.50 -3.36 -4.98
N ARG A 314 -0.41 -2.42 -5.94
CA ARG A 314 0.78 -1.75 -6.51
C ARG A 314 1.35 -2.43 -7.76
N ILE A 315 2.67 -2.59 -7.85
CA ILE A 315 3.37 -3.07 -9.03
C ILE A 315 3.64 -4.55 -8.83
N TYR A 316 3.00 -5.37 -9.67
CA TYR A 316 3.14 -6.82 -9.61
C TYR A 316 4.56 -7.27 -10.00
N GLY A 317 5.05 -6.78 -11.14
CA GLY A 317 6.30 -7.21 -11.75
C GLY A 317 7.39 -6.14 -11.89
N GLY A 318 8.63 -6.51 -11.58
CA GLY A 318 9.83 -5.78 -11.95
C GLY A 318 10.22 -5.97 -13.42
N ALA A 319 11.36 -5.41 -13.82
CA ALA A 319 11.91 -5.59 -15.16
C ALA A 319 12.58 -6.96 -15.35
N ASP A 320 13.06 -7.59 -14.27
CA ASP A 320 13.81 -8.86 -14.25
C ASP A 320 13.33 -9.84 -13.14
N GLY A 321 13.59 -11.16 -13.24
CA GLY A 321 13.32 -12.14 -12.16
C GLY A 321 13.19 -13.61 -12.62
N LYS A 322 12.96 -14.52 -11.67
CA LYS A 322 12.89 -15.99 -11.90
C LYS A 322 11.47 -16.50 -12.15
N ASP A 323 10.49 -16.02 -11.38
CA ASP A 323 9.05 -16.32 -11.52
C ASP A 323 8.31 -15.06 -11.99
N ASP A 324 7.97 -14.97 -13.28
CA ASP A 324 7.33 -13.84 -13.98
C ASP A 324 7.76 -12.40 -13.59
N ARG A 325 8.96 -12.27 -13.00
CA ARG A 325 9.53 -11.01 -12.49
C ARG A 325 8.76 -10.42 -11.29
N GLN A 326 8.03 -11.25 -10.55
CA GLN A 326 7.23 -10.81 -9.41
C GLN A 326 8.07 -10.15 -8.30
N LEU A 327 7.46 -9.18 -7.63
CA LEU A 327 8.01 -8.44 -6.49
C LEU A 327 7.36 -8.97 -5.20
N LEU A 328 8.18 -9.27 -4.18
CA LEU A 328 7.70 -9.63 -2.85
C LEU A 328 6.90 -8.47 -2.25
N SER A 329 7.48 -7.26 -2.30
CA SER A 329 6.89 -6.06 -1.69
C SER A 329 5.86 -5.36 -2.57
N ARG A 330 5.59 -5.92 -3.76
CA ARG A 330 4.83 -5.31 -4.86
C ARG A 330 5.28 -3.89 -5.19
N ALA A 331 6.58 -3.66 -5.02
CA ALA A 331 7.20 -2.36 -5.14
C ALA A 331 8.66 -2.53 -5.59
N VAL A 332 9.09 -1.65 -6.49
CA VAL A 332 10.49 -1.61 -6.95
C VAL A 332 11.32 -0.67 -6.09
N GLY A 333 12.64 -0.89 -6.03
CA GLY A 333 13.55 -0.02 -5.30
C GLY A 333 13.95 1.28 -6.03
N TYR A 334 13.51 1.49 -7.27
CA TYR A 334 13.85 2.68 -8.06
C TYR A 334 13.00 3.90 -7.68
N ASN A 335 13.47 5.12 -7.98
CA ASN A 335 12.74 6.39 -7.71
C ASN A 335 11.31 6.40 -8.26
N ILE A 336 11.04 5.67 -9.35
CA ILE A 336 9.68 5.49 -9.89
C ILE A 336 8.66 5.06 -8.85
N GLN A 337 9.06 4.27 -7.86
CA GLN A 337 8.17 3.81 -6.80
C GLN A 337 7.66 4.96 -5.92
N ALA A 338 8.52 5.94 -5.59
CA ALA A 338 8.10 7.09 -4.80
C ALA A 338 6.99 7.88 -5.51
N ALA A 339 7.20 8.23 -6.77
CA ALA A 339 6.20 8.96 -7.55
C ALA A 339 4.94 8.13 -7.83
N TYR A 340 5.06 6.81 -8.00
CA TYR A 340 3.92 5.90 -8.14
C TYR A 340 3.07 5.85 -6.87
N ASP A 341 3.70 5.68 -5.71
CA ASP A 341 3.00 5.68 -4.41
C ASP A 341 2.34 7.03 -4.14
N ALA A 342 3.03 8.15 -4.38
CA ALA A 342 2.45 9.49 -4.21
C ALA A 342 1.27 9.74 -5.15
N LYS A 343 1.36 9.29 -6.41
CA LYS A 343 0.24 9.33 -7.36
C LYS A 343 -0.98 8.60 -6.79
N GLN A 344 -0.80 7.35 -6.35
CA GLN A 344 -1.90 6.55 -5.80
C GLN A 344 -2.49 7.18 -4.54
N TYR A 345 -1.67 7.66 -3.61
CA TYR A 345 -2.18 8.24 -2.36
C TYR A 345 -2.99 9.53 -2.61
N ILE A 346 -2.56 10.35 -3.58
CA ILE A 346 -3.34 11.51 -4.02
C ILE A 346 -4.65 11.07 -4.67
N GLU A 347 -4.62 10.08 -5.57
CA GLU A 347 -5.82 9.52 -6.18
C GLU A 347 -6.80 8.97 -5.13
N PHE A 348 -6.31 8.27 -4.10
CA PHE A 348 -7.12 7.75 -3.00
C PHE A 348 -7.81 8.88 -2.23
N ALA A 349 -7.07 9.94 -1.89
CA ALA A 349 -7.64 11.08 -1.18
C ALA A 349 -8.66 11.84 -2.04
N GLU A 350 -8.42 11.99 -3.35
CA GLU A 350 -9.34 12.68 -4.26
C GLU A 350 -10.64 11.91 -4.51
N ASN A 351 -10.63 10.59 -4.34
CA ASN A 351 -11.76 9.71 -4.65
C ASN A 351 -12.40 9.05 -3.40
N ASP A 352 -12.15 9.61 -2.21
CA ASP A 352 -12.71 9.13 -0.93
C ASP A 352 -12.48 7.62 -0.69
N ILE A 353 -11.23 7.19 -0.91
CA ILE A 353 -10.77 5.85 -0.55
C ILE A 353 -10.17 5.94 0.85
N ASP A 354 -10.60 5.06 1.74
CA ASP A 354 -10.31 5.15 3.17
C ASP A 354 -8.90 4.66 3.51
N TYR A 355 -8.47 3.56 2.89
CA TYR A 355 -7.19 2.93 3.21
C TYR A 355 -6.61 2.10 2.07
N PHE A 356 -5.29 1.89 2.14
CA PHE A 356 -4.54 0.99 1.30
C PHE A 356 -3.64 0.11 2.17
N SER A 357 -3.83 -1.20 2.05
CA SER A 357 -3.07 -2.23 2.74
C SER A 357 -1.86 -2.64 1.88
N SER A 358 -0.69 -2.17 2.31
CA SER A 358 0.56 -2.27 1.55
C SER A 358 1.32 -3.57 1.84
N TRP A 359 1.90 -4.19 0.82
CA TRP A 359 2.85 -5.33 0.91
C TRP A 359 4.24 -4.97 1.48
N GLY A 360 4.30 -4.02 2.41
CA GLY A 360 5.54 -3.60 3.06
C GLY A 360 6.07 -2.23 2.68
N TYR A 361 6.90 -1.71 3.58
CA TYR A 361 7.55 -0.42 3.44
C TYR A 361 9.06 -0.47 3.64
N THR A 362 9.60 -1.57 4.18
CA THR A 362 10.98 -1.64 4.67
C THR A 362 11.76 -2.77 4.01
N THR A 363 13.08 -2.80 4.20
CA THR A 363 13.91 -3.87 3.64
C THR A 363 13.58 -5.27 4.15
N GLY A 364 12.89 -5.40 5.29
CA GLY A 364 12.32 -6.65 5.79
C GLY A 364 10.92 -6.97 5.23
N SER A 365 10.48 -6.29 4.16
CA SER A 365 9.17 -6.43 3.50
C SER A 365 7.94 -6.08 4.34
N SER A 366 8.08 -5.70 5.60
CA SER A 366 6.91 -5.42 6.47
C SER A 366 7.26 -4.33 7.46
N VAL A 367 7.60 -4.71 8.71
CA VAL A 367 7.86 -3.78 9.81
C VAL A 367 9.32 -3.75 10.27
N TRP A 368 10.16 -4.62 9.72
CA TRP A 368 11.57 -4.77 10.11
C TRP A 368 12.52 -4.24 9.05
N GLY A 369 13.75 -3.90 9.44
CA GLY A 369 14.77 -3.36 8.57
C GLY A 369 14.62 -1.85 8.37
N TYR A 370 15.44 -1.30 7.49
CA TYR A 370 15.51 0.14 7.28
C TYR A 370 14.50 0.63 6.22
N PRO A 371 14.14 1.93 6.24
CA PRO A 371 13.18 2.53 5.32
C PRO A 371 13.50 2.34 3.83
N SER A 372 12.45 2.26 3.01
CA SER A 372 12.52 2.42 1.54
C SER A 372 11.92 3.76 1.11
N LEU A 373 11.93 4.03 -0.21
CA LEU A 373 11.20 5.18 -0.76
C LEU A 373 9.68 5.11 -0.51
N SER A 374 9.10 3.92 -0.54
CA SER A 374 7.69 3.71 -0.21
C SER A 374 7.40 4.08 1.24
N TYR A 375 8.30 3.75 2.17
CA TYR A 375 8.20 4.16 3.57
C TYR A 375 8.09 5.68 3.69
N TYR A 376 9.04 6.41 3.10
CA TYR A 376 9.07 7.87 3.26
C TYR A 376 7.91 8.56 2.56
N THR A 377 7.48 8.03 1.41
CA THR A 377 6.31 8.54 0.70
C THR A 377 5.05 8.36 1.57
N ALA A 378 4.86 7.17 2.15
CA ALA A 378 3.74 6.88 3.03
C ALA A 378 3.79 7.68 4.34
N GLN A 379 4.95 7.81 4.96
CA GLN A 379 5.15 8.59 6.19
C GLN A 379 4.85 10.08 5.96
N CYS A 380 5.30 10.65 4.84
CA CYS A 380 5.00 12.04 4.51
C CYS A 380 3.51 12.22 4.21
N PHE A 381 2.89 11.31 3.47
CA PHE A 381 1.45 11.38 3.20
C PHE A 381 0.62 11.27 4.47
N ALA A 382 1.00 10.39 5.41
CA ALA A 382 0.32 10.20 6.68
C ALA A 382 0.26 11.48 7.54
N LYS A 383 1.23 12.39 7.39
CA LYS A 383 1.17 13.71 8.05
C LYS A 383 -0.02 14.54 7.57
N MET A 384 -0.52 14.31 6.37
CA MET A 384 -1.70 14.97 5.79
C MET A 384 -3.02 14.34 6.27
N ALA A 385 -3.02 13.15 6.85
CA ALA A 385 -4.24 12.49 7.32
C ALA A 385 -5.01 13.38 8.31
N GLY A 386 -6.33 13.51 8.12
CA GLY A 386 -7.19 14.40 8.90
C GLY A 386 -7.09 15.89 8.55
N ALA A 387 -6.18 16.29 7.65
CA ALA A 387 -6.09 17.66 7.17
C ALA A 387 -7.21 17.96 6.17
N LYS A 388 -7.57 19.24 6.06
CA LYS A 388 -8.49 19.73 5.02
C LYS A 388 -7.71 19.97 3.74
N ALA A 389 -8.01 19.22 2.69
CA ALA A 389 -7.51 19.49 1.35
C ALA A 389 -7.93 20.90 0.93
N VAL A 390 -7.05 21.62 0.24
CA VAL A 390 -7.31 23.00 -0.21
C VAL A 390 -7.30 23.10 -1.73
N GLY A 391 -7.83 24.19 -2.26
CA GLY A 391 -7.91 24.44 -3.68
C GLY A 391 -6.55 24.44 -4.36
N ILE A 392 -6.39 23.60 -5.37
CA ILE A 392 -5.20 23.54 -6.23
C ILE A 392 -5.61 23.55 -7.70
N THR A 393 -4.92 24.36 -8.51
CA THR A 393 -5.12 24.45 -9.96
C THR A 393 -3.78 24.29 -10.68
N ALA A 394 -3.71 23.38 -11.65
CA ALA A 394 -2.51 23.15 -12.44
C ALA A 394 -2.50 24.01 -13.72
N ASN A 395 -1.52 24.89 -13.86
CA ASN A 395 -1.33 25.77 -15.01
C ASN A 395 -0.31 25.15 -15.99
N ALA A 396 -0.74 24.08 -16.67
CA ALA A 396 -0.05 23.34 -17.71
C ALA A 396 1.17 22.49 -17.28
N SER A 397 1.08 21.17 -17.49
CA SER A 397 2.24 20.28 -17.64
C SER A 397 2.65 20.22 -19.11
N LYS A 398 3.92 20.49 -19.41
CA LYS A 398 4.45 20.46 -20.79
C LYS A 398 5.44 19.32 -21.03
N LEU A 399 5.56 18.40 -20.08
CA LEU A 399 6.49 17.28 -20.18
C LEU A 399 5.86 16.13 -20.98
N PRO A 400 6.43 15.73 -22.14
CA PRO A 400 5.89 14.62 -22.93
C PRO A 400 5.92 13.33 -22.11
N LYS A 401 4.73 12.76 -21.89
CA LYS A 401 4.53 11.48 -21.19
C LYS A 401 5.09 11.46 -19.75
N VAL A 402 5.09 12.61 -19.06
CA VAL A 402 5.28 12.70 -17.60
C VAL A 402 3.95 13.16 -17.03
N GLU A 403 3.45 12.39 -16.09
CA GLU A 403 2.28 12.74 -15.30
C GLU A 403 2.74 13.55 -14.07
N THR A 404 2.03 14.62 -13.75
CA THR A 404 2.36 15.46 -12.60
C THR A 404 1.10 15.72 -11.81
N GLY A 405 1.15 15.50 -10.50
CA GLY A 405 0.04 15.77 -9.59
C GLY A 405 0.55 16.38 -8.29
N ALA A 406 -0.34 17.07 -7.59
CA ALA A 406 -0.05 17.66 -6.29
C ALA A 406 -1.32 17.71 -5.44
N LEU A 407 -1.14 17.51 -4.14
CA LEU A 407 -2.16 17.68 -3.12
C LEU A 407 -1.64 18.68 -2.08
N ALA A 408 -2.47 19.64 -1.73
CA ALA A 408 -2.21 20.56 -0.62
C ALA A 408 -3.31 20.40 0.42
N ALA A 409 -2.94 20.36 1.70
CA ALA A 409 -3.90 20.22 2.79
C ALA A 409 -3.40 20.94 4.05
N LYS A 410 -4.31 21.43 4.88
CA LYS A 410 -3.96 22.14 6.12
C LYS A 410 -4.66 21.57 7.36
N LYS A 411 -3.94 21.54 8.48
CA LYS A 411 -4.47 21.30 9.83
C LYS A 411 -3.53 21.93 10.86
N ASP A 412 -4.08 22.31 12.01
CA ASP A 412 -3.30 22.75 13.17
C ASP A 412 -2.27 23.87 12.86
N GLY A 413 -2.64 24.80 11.96
CA GLY A 413 -1.78 25.91 11.56
C GLY A 413 -0.61 25.53 10.64
N THR A 414 -0.56 24.29 10.15
CA THR A 414 0.43 23.78 9.22
C THR A 414 -0.20 23.52 7.85
N LEU A 415 0.43 24.01 6.79
CA LEU A 415 0.13 23.67 5.40
C LEU A 415 1.10 22.58 4.93
N TYR A 416 0.54 21.49 4.41
CA TYR A 416 1.24 20.38 3.80
C TYR A 416 1.07 20.41 2.29
N ILE A 417 2.13 20.11 1.55
CA ILE A 417 2.06 19.96 0.09
C ILE A 417 2.85 18.72 -0.31
N MET A 418 2.20 17.78 -1.01
CA MET A 418 2.87 16.66 -1.67
C MET A 418 2.73 16.83 -3.19
N ALA A 419 3.80 16.62 -3.94
CA ALA A 419 3.72 16.57 -5.40
C ALA A 419 4.68 15.54 -5.99
N TYR A 420 4.30 14.98 -7.12
CA TYR A 420 5.08 13.99 -7.85
C TYR A 420 5.31 14.41 -9.31
N ASN A 421 6.39 13.88 -9.89
CA ASN A 421 6.59 13.90 -11.34
C ASN A 421 6.76 12.44 -11.80
N TYR A 422 5.67 11.80 -12.19
CA TYR A 422 5.63 10.38 -12.49
C TYR A 422 5.92 10.13 -13.97
N LYS A 423 6.97 9.36 -14.19
CA LYS A 423 7.36 8.82 -15.48
C LYS A 423 7.42 7.32 -15.34
N GLN A 424 6.48 6.63 -16.01
CA GLN A 424 6.42 5.17 -16.08
C GLN A 424 7.56 4.58 -16.95
N ARG A 425 8.79 4.72 -16.46
CA ARG A 425 10.03 4.21 -17.05
C ARG A 425 11.17 4.26 -16.04
N ILE A 426 11.90 3.16 -15.86
CA ILE A 426 13.07 3.12 -14.96
C ILE A 426 14.21 4.03 -15.47
N LYS A 427 14.49 3.97 -16.78
CA LYS A 427 15.58 4.74 -17.39
C LYS A 427 15.08 6.05 -17.98
N TYR A 428 15.13 7.10 -17.17
CA TYR A 428 14.80 8.46 -17.59
C TYR A 428 15.59 9.47 -16.72
N SER A 429 16.03 10.58 -17.30
CA SER A 429 16.97 11.51 -16.64
C SER A 429 16.64 12.99 -16.83
N LEU A 430 15.50 13.31 -17.46
CA LEU A 430 15.13 14.70 -17.68
C LEU A 430 14.48 15.27 -16.42
N LYS A 431 15.16 16.23 -15.78
CA LYS A 431 14.64 16.92 -14.59
C LYS A 431 13.30 17.61 -14.88
N SER A 432 12.45 17.64 -13.87
CA SER A 432 11.17 18.35 -13.86
C SER A 432 11.26 19.56 -12.95
N ASN A 433 10.71 20.69 -13.37
CA ASN A 433 10.50 21.83 -12.48
C ASN A 433 9.10 21.80 -11.89
N THR A 434 8.97 22.05 -10.59
CA THR A 434 7.67 22.18 -9.93
C THR A 434 7.63 23.52 -9.20
N VAL A 435 6.65 24.34 -9.55
CA VAL A 435 6.44 25.67 -8.95
C VAL A 435 5.11 25.67 -8.22
N PHE A 436 5.11 26.11 -6.98
CA PHE A 436 3.89 26.38 -6.21
C PHE A 436 3.77 27.88 -5.99
N LYS A 437 2.63 28.44 -6.37
CA LYS A 437 2.20 29.81 -6.06
C LYS A 437 1.08 29.70 -5.04
N ILE A 438 1.35 30.13 -3.82
CA ILE A 438 0.51 29.81 -2.66
C ILE A 438 -0.09 31.11 -2.13
N ASP A 439 -1.41 31.23 -2.27
CA ASP A 439 -2.22 32.20 -1.54
C ASP A 439 -2.55 31.63 -0.16
N VAL A 440 -1.86 32.16 0.85
CA VAL A 440 -1.99 31.77 2.26
C VAL A 440 -2.24 32.98 3.16
N PRO A 441 -3.50 33.45 3.25
CA PRO A 441 -3.88 34.60 4.07
C PRO A 441 -3.48 34.45 5.54
N GLU A 442 -3.51 33.23 6.07
CA GLU A 442 -3.21 32.95 7.47
C GLU A 442 -1.74 33.20 7.84
N PHE A 443 -0.84 33.26 6.87
CA PHE A 443 0.59 33.51 7.07
C PHE A 443 1.00 34.96 6.82
N GLN A 444 0.11 35.81 6.31
CA GLN A 444 0.44 37.20 5.97
C GLN A 444 0.99 38.00 7.16
N GLY A 445 2.12 38.68 6.93
CA GLY A 445 2.85 39.45 7.94
C GLY A 445 3.54 38.60 9.01
N LYS A 446 3.65 37.28 8.81
CA LYS A 446 4.28 36.35 9.76
C LYS A 446 5.57 35.77 9.19
N THR A 447 6.43 35.36 10.09
CA THR A 447 7.59 34.54 9.79
C THR A 447 7.17 33.07 9.78
N VAL A 448 7.39 32.39 8.66
CA VAL A 448 7.05 30.96 8.49
C VAL A 448 8.32 30.12 8.36
N GLU A 449 8.30 28.93 8.94
CA GLU A 449 9.27 27.87 8.69
C GLU A 449 8.75 26.97 7.56
N ILE A 450 9.58 26.74 6.55
CA ILE A 450 9.31 25.87 5.42
C ILE A 450 10.28 24.69 5.53
N LYS A 451 9.75 23.51 5.84
CA LYS A 451 10.48 22.24 5.76
C LYS A 451 10.20 21.58 4.42
N LYS A 452 11.25 21.09 3.78
CA LYS A 452 11.18 20.39 2.49
C LYS A 452 11.92 19.07 2.56
N TYR A 453 11.24 18.05 2.08
CA TYR A 453 11.72 16.68 1.91
C TYR A 453 11.70 16.35 0.41
N LEU A 454 12.79 15.75 -0.07
CA LEU A 454 12.89 15.18 -1.41
C LEU A 454 13.00 13.67 -1.26
N ILE A 455 12.05 12.93 -1.81
CA ILE A 455 11.99 11.48 -1.72
C ILE A 455 12.41 10.93 -3.08
N ASP A 456 13.70 10.62 -3.20
CA ASP A 456 14.35 10.11 -4.39
C ASP A 456 15.65 9.36 -4.03
N SER A 457 16.53 9.16 -5.02
CA SER A 457 17.75 8.36 -4.87
C SER A 457 18.68 8.85 -3.77
N ASP A 458 18.63 10.14 -3.38
CA ASP A 458 19.49 10.65 -2.30
C ASP A 458 19.02 10.21 -0.90
N ALA A 459 17.77 9.75 -0.77
CA ALA A 459 17.20 9.13 0.43
C ALA A 459 16.98 7.61 0.26
N ASN A 460 17.76 6.99 -0.63
CA ASN A 460 17.64 5.59 -1.03
C ASN A 460 19.01 4.95 -1.16
N PHE A 461 19.06 3.63 -1.13
CA PHE A 461 20.29 2.84 -1.26
C PHE A 461 20.36 2.06 -2.59
N PHE A 462 19.27 2.09 -3.36
CA PHE A 462 19.00 1.05 -4.35
C PHE A 462 19.88 1.17 -5.58
N ASP A 463 20.31 2.36 -5.98
CA ASP A 463 21.26 2.55 -7.07
C ASP A 463 22.67 2.09 -6.68
N GLU A 464 23.10 2.30 -5.42
CA GLU A 464 24.33 1.67 -4.94
C GLU A 464 24.20 0.15 -4.92
N TRP A 465 23.06 -0.39 -4.50
CA TRP A 465 22.80 -1.83 -4.55
C TRP A 465 22.92 -2.38 -5.97
N GLN A 466 22.29 -1.75 -6.95
CA GLN A 466 22.37 -2.20 -8.35
C GLN A 466 23.82 -2.17 -8.87
N SER A 467 24.60 -1.16 -8.47
CA SER A 467 26.03 -1.06 -8.80
C SER A 467 26.86 -2.16 -8.12
N ASP A 468 26.68 -2.33 -6.81
CA ASP A 468 27.43 -3.28 -6.00
C ASP A 468 27.10 -4.73 -6.39
N ARG A 469 25.85 -5.07 -6.72
CA ARG A 469 25.51 -6.43 -7.18
C ARG A 469 26.35 -6.82 -8.40
N LEU A 470 26.53 -5.90 -9.36
CA LEU A 470 27.36 -6.14 -10.54
C LEU A 470 28.84 -6.30 -10.16
N LYS A 471 29.35 -5.42 -9.29
CA LYS A 471 30.72 -5.47 -8.77
C LYS A 471 31.03 -6.79 -8.05
N TYR A 472 30.10 -7.30 -7.25
CA TYR A 472 30.28 -8.54 -6.47
C TYR A 472 29.85 -9.81 -7.23
N GLY A 473 29.31 -9.67 -8.44
CA GLY A 473 28.82 -10.79 -9.25
C GLY A 473 27.61 -11.49 -8.63
N ILE A 474 26.72 -10.72 -8.00
CA ILE A 474 25.41 -11.18 -7.51
C ILE A 474 24.44 -11.18 -8.70
N LEU A 475 24.15 -12.38 -9.19
CA LEU A 475 23.36 -12.59 -10.41
C LEU A 475 21.89 -12.86 -10.09
N LYS A 476 21.03 -12.85 -11.11
CA LYS A 476 19.57 -13.05 -10.97
C LYS A 476 19.18 -14.34 -10.25
N ASN A 477 19.97 -15.40 -10.38
CA ASN A 477 19.74 -16.68 -9.68
C ASN A 477 20.02 -16.63 -8.18
N SER A 478 20.51 -15.49 -7.65
CA SER A 478 20.67 -15.26 -6.22
C SER A 478 19.38 -14.73 -5.57
N PHE A 479 18.29 -14.62 -6.33
CA PHE A 479 17.00 -14.11 -5.88
C PHE A 479 15.90 -15.13 -6.17
N SER A 480 14.96 -15.28 -5.23
CA SER A 480 13.70 -15.99 -5.52
C SER A 480 12.70 -15.03 -6.17
N TRP A 481 12.73 -13.77 -5.75
CA TRP A 481 11.93 -12.67 -6.31
C TRP A 481 12.74 -11.84 -7.31
N SER A 482 12.16 -10.76 -7.82
CA SER A 482 12.87 -9.84 -8.69
C SER A 482 14.09 -9.18 -8.01
N PRO A 483 15.23 -8.99 -8.71
CA PRO A 483 16.33 -8.14 -8.23
C PRO A 483 15.97 -6.65 -8.19
N ASP A 484 14.77 -6.28 -8.64
CA ASP A 484 14.24 -4.92 -8.59
C ASP A 484 13.47 -4.64 -7.28
N ASP A 485 13.25 -5.67 -6.44
CA ASP A 485 12.65 -5.53 -5.12
C ASP A 485 13.65 -4.95 -4.09
N PHE A 486 13.20 -4.02 -3.26
CA PHE A 486 14.05 -3.40 -2.23
C PHE A 486 14.17 -4.23 -0.94
N ALA A 487 13.37 -5.29 -0.75
CA ALA A 487 13.31 -6.07 0.48
C ALA A 487 14.52 -7.01 0.66
N LEU A 488 15.72 -6.46 0.75
CA LEU A 488 16.97 -7.22 0.83
C LEU A 488 17.22 -7.93 2.17
N ASP A 489 16.54 -7.49 3.25
CA ASP A 489 16.58 -8.17 4.56
C ASP A 489 15.61 -9.34 4.63
N SER A 490 14.64 -9.43 3.70
CA SER A 490 13.76 -10.58 3.58
C SER A 490 14.57 -11.85 3.27
N ASP A 491 14.22 -12.94 3.94
CA ASP A 491 14.86 -14.22 3.70
C ASP A 491 14.53 -14.84 2.34
N THR A 492 13.50 -14.33 1.65
CA THR A 492 13.03 -14.86 0.36
C THR A 492 13.51 -14.05 -0.83
N THR A 493 13.65 -12.72 -0.73
CA THR A 493 14.09 -11.87 -1.85
C THR A 493 15.50 -12.22 -2.30
N LEU A 494 16.51 -11.98 -1.46
CA LEU A 494 17.90 -12.31 -1.76
C LEU A 494 18.22 -13.70 -1.19
N CYS A 495 17.90 -14.78 -1.89
CA CYS A 495 17.99 -16.14 -1.36
C CYS A 495 19.38 -16.81 -1.45
N GLY A 496 20.30 -16.30 -2.29
CA GLY A 496 21.61 -16.90 -2.48
C GLY A 496 22.56 -16.67 -1.30
N GLU A 497 23.01 -17.74 -0.63
CA GLU A 497 23.85 -17.67 0.58
C GLU A 497 25.10 -16.76 0.47
N ARG A 498 25.84 -16.85 -0.65
CA ARG A 498 26.99 -15.97 -0.90
C ARG A 498 26.56 -14.51 -0.98
N ALA A 499 25.43 -14.24 -1.62
CA ALA A 499 24.91 -12.89 -1.78
C ALA A 499 24.38 -12.34 -0.45
N LYS A 500 23.61 -13.13 0.32
CA LYS A 500 23.18 -12.80 1.69
C LYS A 500 24.37 -12.43 2.56
N LYS A 501 25.44 -13.23 2.54
CA LYS A 501 26.65 -12.98 3.31
C LYS A 501 27.31 -11.65 2.92
N ILE A 502 27.50 -11.39 1.63
CA ILE A 502 28.08 -10.13 1.14
C ILE A 502 27.21 -8.95 1.58
N TYR A 503 25.89 -9.04 1.38
CA TYR A 503 24.96 -8.01 1.79
C TYR A 503 25.06 -7.72 3.29
N ARG A 504 24.85 -8.74 4.14
CA ARG A 504 24.82 -8.60 5.61
C ARG A 504 26.16 -8.11 6.18
N GLU A 505 27.29 -8.62 5.69
CA GLU A 505 28.60 -8.33 6.29
C GLU A 505 29.31 -7.10 5.71
N GLN A 506 29.00 -6.69 4.47
CA GLN A 506 29.78 -5.66 3.77
C GLN A 506 28.96 -4.46 3.28
N LEU A 507 27.66 -4.63 3.02
CA LEU A 507 26.87 -3.63 2.29
C LEU A 507 25.74 -3.03 3.13
N ARG A 508 25.12 -3.82 4.01
CA ARG A 508 23.91 -3.45 4.74
C ARG A 508 24.04 -2.14 5.52
N GLU A 509 25.12 -1.97 6.29
CA GLU A 509 25.31 -0.75 7.08
C GLU A 509 25.52 0.51 6.21
N LYS A 510 26.17 0.36 5.05
CA LYS A 510 26.27 1.44 4.07
C LYS A 510 24.88 1.80 3.53
N TYR A 511 24.08 0.81 3.15
CA TYR A 511 22.75 1.05 2.60
C TYR A 511 21.79 1.66 3.61
N LYS A 512 21.87 1.24 4.88
CA LYS A 512 21.13 1.88 5.96
C LYS A 512 21.45 3.38 6.10
N GLN A 513 22.71 3.77 5.86
CA GLN A 513 23.11 5.19 5.86
C GLN A 513 22.61 5.95 4.62
N CYS A 514 22.59 5.31 3.45
CA CYS A 514 22.02 5.90 2.23
C CYS A 514 20.49 6.07 2.32
N ALA A 515 19.82 5.20 3.08
CA ALA A 515 18.35 5.22 3.21
C ALA A 515 17.82 6.28 4.18
N VAL A 516 18.60 7.31 4.57
CA VAL A 516 18.15 8.35 5.50
C VAL A 516 17.50 9.50 4.73
N LEU A 517 16.26 9.85 5.10
CA LEU A 517 15.60 11.03 4.54
C LEU A 517 16.04 12.30 5.26
N ASP A 518 16.75 13.17 4.55
CA ASP A 518 17.11 14.49 5.03
C ASP A 518 15.95 15.50 4.88
N CYS A 519 15.96 16.51 5.76
CA CYS A 519 15.04 17.64 5.72
C CYS A 519 15.82 18.93 5.58
N THR A 520 15.49 19.73 4.57
CA THR A 520 15.95 21.12 4.47
C THR A 520 14.91 22.04 5.09
N ALA A 521 15.34 23.03 5.87
CA ALA A 521 14.45 24.01 6.48
C ALA A 521 14.93 25.43 6.19
N GLU A 522 14.00 26.32 5.87
CA GLU A 522 14.26 27.75 5.73
C GLU A 522 13.17 28.57 6.42
N THR A 523 13.43 29.86 6.60
CA THR A 523 12.50 30.78 7.24
C THR A 523 12.29 31.99 6.33
N VAL A 524 11.02 32.33 6.09
CA VAL A 524 10.62 33.41 5.18
C VAL A 524 9.58 34.29 5.86
N GLU A 525 9.66 35.61 5.66
CA GLU A 525 8.55 36.51 5.98
C GLU A 525 7.55 36.50 4.82
N VAL A 526 6.28 36.22 5.11
CA VAL A 526 5.24 36.16 4.09
C VAL A 526 4.59 37.54 3.96
N ASP A 527 4.88 38.23 2.86
CA ASP A 527 4.25 39.49 2.44
C ASP A 527 3.77 39.34 0.98
N GLY A 528 2.53 38.87 0.82
CA GLY A 528 1.95 38.48 -0.47
C GLY A 528 2.00 36.98 -0.74
N GLU A 529 2.09 36.60 -2.02
CA GLU A 529 2.11 35.21 -2.48
C GLU A 529 3.42 34.50 -2.08
N LEU A 530 3.31 33.31 -1.48
CA LEU A 530 4.47 32.46 -1.23
C LEU A 530 4.78 31.62 -2.48
N VAL A 531 6.02 31.71 -2.97
CA VAL A 531 6.45 30.99 -4.18
C VAL A 531 7.53 29.98 -3.85
N LEU A 532 7.22 28.69 -4.03
CA LEU A 532 8.17 27.59 -3.85
C LEU A 532 8.58 27.03 -5.21
N LYS A 533 9.87 26.77 -5.41
CA LYS A 533 10.42 26.29 -6.68
C LYS A 533 11.31 25.09 -6.46
N ASN A 534 11.08 24.06 -7.27
CA ASN A 534 11.81 22.80 -7.22
C ASN A 534 12.30 22.46 -8.62
N ALA A 535 13.54 21.97 -8.70
CA ALA A 535 14.08 21.35 -9.89
C ALA A 535 14.56 19.96 -9.48
N THR A 536 13.76 18.94 -9.77
CA THR A 536 13.95 17.59 -9.23
C THR A 536 14.30 16.61 -10.33
N ASP A 537 14.97 15.53 -9.94
CA ASP A 537 15.14 14.39 -10.82
C ASP A 537 13.80 13.71 -11.12
N PRO A 538 13.76 12.88 -12.17
CA PRO A 538 12.58 12.11 -12.47
C PRO A 538 12.09 11.27 -11.32
N ASN A 539 10.77 11.20 -11.18
CA ASN A 539 10.12 10.39 -10.16
C ASN A 539 10.45 10.80 -8.71
N THR A 540 11.07 11.97 -8.51
CA THR A 540 11.16 12.57 -7.17
C THR A 540 9.78 13.00 -6.71
N VAL A 541 9.46 12.68 -5.45
CA VAL A 541 8.35 13.29 -4.72
C VAL A 541 8.89 14.45 -3.89
N VAL A 542 8.19 15.57 -3.95
CA VAL A 542 8.48 16.74 -3.11
C VAL A 542 7.40 16.82 -2.04
N PHE A 543 7.82 16.93 -0.78
CA PHE A 543 6.92 17.14 0.34
C PHE A 543 7.32 18.38 1.14
N TYR A 544 6.34 19.22 1.47
CA TYR A 544 6.52 20.42 2.29
C TYR A 544 5.69 20.37 3.55
N GLU A 545 6.26 20.90 4.65
CA GLU A 545 5.53 21.31 5.86
C GLU A 545 5.82 22.78 6.09
N ILE A 546 4.77 23.59 6.15
CA ILE A 546 4.88 25.04 6.25
C ILE A 546 4.06 25.51 7.44
N SER A 547 4.71 26.15 8.41
CA SER A 547 4.05 26.59 9.65
C SER A 547 4.60 27.92 10.14
N VAL A 548 3.79 28.65 10.91
CA VAL A 548 4.23 29.90 11.57
C VAL A 548 5.21 29.57 12.69
N LYS A 549 6.29 30.34 12.77
CA LYS A 549 7.34 30.19 13.79
C LYS A 549 6.99 30.84 15.13
#